data_AF-A0A662KQY5-F1
#
_entry.id   AF-A0A662KQY5-F1
#
_cell.length_a   1.000
_cell.length_b   1.000
_cell.length_c   1.000
_cell.angle_alpha   90.00
_cell.angle_beta   90.00
_cell.angle_gamma   90.00
#
_symmetry.space_group_name_H-M   'P 1'
#
loop_
_entity.id
_entity.type
_entity.pdbx_description
1 polymer ?
#
loop_
_entity_poly.entity_id
_entity_poly.type
_entity_poly.pdbx_seq_one_letter_code
_entity_poly.pdbx_strand_id
1 'polypeptide(L)' 'MQIRIDGWKSNLTFSSAHFLVDYSKCSRIHGHTYAVHVMIEGEVKESILID' A
#
# COMPACT_ATOMS: atom_id res chain seq x y z
N MET A 1 -10.10 -18.40 -0.96
CA MET A 1 -10.76 -17.08 -1.05
C MET A 1 -9.69 -16.01 -1.24
N GLN A 2 -9.99 -14.90 -1.93
CA GLN A 2 -9.09 -13.75 -2.06
C GLN A 2 -9.79 -12.47 -1.60
N ILE A 3 -9.12 -11.68 -0.75
CA ILE A 3 -9.55 -10.33 -0.36
C ILE A 3 -8.54 -9.33 -0.94
N ARG A 4 -9.06 -8.22 -1.49
CA ARG A 4 -8.24 -7.10 -1.98
C ARG A 4 -8.62 -5.82 -1.26
N ILE A 5 -7.64 -5.16 -0.66
CA ILE A 5 -7.78 -3.89 0.04
C ILE A 5 -7.16 -2.80 -0.82
N ASP A 6 -7.98 -1.82 -1.19
CA ASP A 6 -7.53 -0.58 -1.83
C ASP A 6 -7.05 0.41 -0.75
N GLY A 7 -5.76 0.68 -0.71
CA GLY A 7 -5.16 1.55 0.30
C GLY A 7 -5.66 2.99 0.26
N TRP A 8 -6.02 3.50 -0.93
CA TRP A 8 -6.57 4.86 -1.06
C TRP A 8 -7.96 4.95 -0.44
N LYS A 9 -8.81 3.96 -0.72
CA LYS A 9 -10.20 3.93 -0.20
C LYS A 9 -10.25 3.60 1.28
N SER A 10 -9.30 2.79 1.77
CA SER A 10 -9.26 2.32 3.15
C SER A 10 -8.40 3.21 4.05
N ASN A 11 -7.87 4.32 3.51
CA ASN A 11 -6.96 5.23 4.21
C ASN A 11 -5.70 4.53 4.78
N LEU A 12 -5.26 3.45 4.14
CA LEU A 12 -3.98 2.79 4.44
C LEU A 12 -2.88 3.53 3.68
N THR A 13 -2.62 4.77 4.11
CA THR A 13 -1.69 5.69 3.46
C THR A 13 -0.67 6.23 4.45
N PHE A 14 0.48 6.66 3.93
CA PHE A 14 1.50 7.37 4.70
C PHE A 14 2.14 8.46 3.83
N SER A 15 2.50 9.58 4.46
CA SER A 15 3.25 10.64 3.79
C SER A 15 4.72 10.58 4.19
N SER A 16 5.62 10.67 3.22
CA SER A 16 7.06 10.61 3.47
C SER A 16 7.85 11.48 2.49
N ALA A 17 8.99 11.98 2.95
CA ALA A 17 10.01 12.60 2.11
C ALA A 17 10.95 11.52 1.57
N HIS A 18 11.35 11.64 0.30
CA HIS A 18 12.24 10.70 -0.37
C HIS A 18 13.01 11.37 -1.51
N PHE A 19 13.99 10.62 -2.04
CA PHE A 19 14.61 10.87 -3.34
C PHE A 19 15.05 9.53 -3.93
N LEU A 20 15.07 9.44 -5.27
CA LEU A 20 15.54 8.26 -5.99
C LEU A 20 16.86 8.59 -6.70
N VAL A 21 17.89 7.79 -6.43
CA VAL A 21 19.19 7.93 -7.08
C VAL A 21 19.04 7.54 -8.56
N ASP A 22 19.70 8.30 -9.45
CA ASP A 22 19.74 8.07 -10.91
C ASP A 22 18.37 8.02 -11.61
N TYR A 23 17.34 8.64 -11.04
CA TYR A 23 16.02 8.76 -11.67
C TYR A 23 15.66 10.23 -11.91
N SER A 24 15.34 10.59 -13.16
CA SER A 24 15.18 12.00 -13.56
C SER A 24 14.03 12.69 -12.81
N LYS A 25 12.89 12.00 -12.67
CA LYS A 25 11.82 12.41 -11.75
C LYS A 25 12.19 11.97 -10.34
N CYS A 26 11.78 12.72 -9.31
CA CYS A 26 12.05 12.35 -7.93
C CYS A 26 13.54 12.30 -7.50
N SER A 27 14.49 12.80 -8.30
CA SER A 27 15.92 12.85 -7.98
C SER A 27 16.28 13.78 -6.82
N ARG A 28 15.49 14.84 -6.63
CA ARG A 28 15.68 15.83 -5.56
C ARG A 28 14.81 15.42 -4.36
N ILE A 29 15.19 15.82 -3.15
CA ILE A 29 14.36 15.59 -1.96
C ILE A 29 13.02 16.33 -2.12
N HIS A 30 11.93 15.59 -1.96
CA HIS A 30 10.53 16.05 -1.97
C HIS A 30 9.67 14.99 -1.26
N GLY A 31 8.36 15.21 -1.13
CA GLY A 31 7.45 14.27 -0.47
C GLY A 31 6.33 13.77 -1.37
N HIS A 32 5.79 12.61 -1.00
CA HIS A 32 4.56 12.06 -1.55
C HIS A 32 3.72 11.45 -0.44
N THR A 33 2.42 11.33 -0.71
CA THR A 33 1.55 10.38 -0.01
C THR A 33 1.55 9.08 -0.79
N TYR A 34 1.83 7.99 -0.11
CA TYR A 34 1.84 6.62 -0.64
C TYR A 34 0.64 5.87 -0.07
N ALA A 35 0.05 4.98 -0.86
CA ALA A 35 -0.96 4.03 -0.40
C ALA A 35 -0.42 2.60 -0.45
N VAL A 36 -0.80 1.79 0.53
CA VAL A 36 -0.48 0.37 0.56
C VAL A 36 -1.70 -0.42 0.13
N HIS A 37 -1.59 -1.15 -0.98
CA HIS A 37 -2.60 -2.10 -1.43
C HIS A 37 -2.26 -3.48 -0.89
N VAL A 38 -3.27 -4.20 -0.38
CA VAL A 38 -3.06 -5.53 0.22
C VAL A 38 -3.90 -6.56 -0.51
N MET A 39 -3.29 -7.71 -0.84
CA MET A 39 -3.99 -8.88 -1.34
C MET A 39 -3.75 -10.03 -0.37
N ILE A 40 -4.83 -10.67 0.08
CA ILE A 40 -4.79 -11.76 1.05
C ILE A 40 -5.48 -12.98 0.42
N GLU A 41 -4.80 -14.12 0.42
CA GLU A 41 -5.30 -15.38 -0.08
C GLU A 41 -5.24 -16.44 1.01
N GLY A 42 -6.28 -17.28 1.09
CA GLY A 42 -6.32 -18.35 2.08
C GLY A 42 -7.66 -19.10 2.16
N GLU A 43 -7.74 -19.98 3.14
CA GLU A 43 -8.96 -20.70 3.50
C GLU A 43 -9.79 -19.91 4.50
N VAL A 44 -11.10 -19.87 4.28
CA VAL A 44 -12.03 -19.21 5.20
C VAL A 44 -12.38 -20.19 6.33
N LYS A 45 -12.21 -19.76 7.58
CA LYS A 45 -12.62 -20.49 8.78
C LYS A 45 -13.70 -19.67 9.49
N GLU A 46 -14.85 -20.27 9.74
CA GLU A 46 -15.96 -19.59 10.46
C GLU A 46 -16.33 -18.24 9.84
N SER A 47 -16.35 -18.16 8.50
CA SER A 47 -16.63 -16.94 7.71
C SER A 47 -15.55 -15.85 7.78
N ILE A 48 -14.42 -16.08 8.44
CA ILE A 48 -13.28 -15.17 8.52
C ILE A 48 -12.11 -15.75 7.72
N LEU A 49 -11.44 -14.92 6.92
CA LEU A 49 -10.20 -15.32 6.23
C LEU A 49 -8.98 -15.14 7.14
N ILE A 50 -8.91 -13.99 7.80
CA ILE A 50 -7.85 -13.57 8.72
C ILE A 50 -8.43 -12.44 9.61
N ASP A 51 -8.00 -12.39 10.87
CA ASP A 51 -8.28 -11.31 11.84
C ASP A 51 -7.04 -10.41 11.96
#